data_AF-A0A239NR39-F1
#
_entry.id   AF-A0A239NR39-F1
#
_cell.length_a   1.000
_cell.length_b   1.000
_cell.length_c   1.000
_cell.angle_alpha   90.00
_cell.angle_beta   90.00
_cell.angle_gamma   90.00
#
_symmetry.space_group_name_H-M   'P 1'
#
loop_
_entity.id
_entity.type
_entity.pdbx_description
1 polymer ?
#
loop_
_entity_poly.entity_id
_entity_poly.type
_entity_poly.pdbx_seq_one_letter_code
_entity_poly.pdbx_strand_id
1 'polypeptide(L)' 'MFAADRIIAIGEAKGTTAPMAVSQLQRLEHLRGLLPSARVGALPKLLLFARSGFTDDLVHTAARRADVELVDIGRLYGGA' A
#
# COMPACT_ATOMS: atom_id res chain seq x y z
N MET A 1 -16.34 6.33 -17.86
CA MET A 1 -16.83 7.04 -16.66
C MET A 1 -16.26 6.32 -15.45
N PHE A 2 -15.36 6.95 -14.68
CA PHE A 2 -14.92 6.37 -13.41
C PHE A 2 -16.13 6.36 -12.47
N ALA A 3 -16.46 5.21 -11.89
CA ALA A 3 -17.46 5.16 -10.84
C ALA A 3 -16.90 5.95 -9.65
N ALA A 4 -17.43 7.16 -9.43
CA ALA A 4 -16.94 8.09 -8.40
C ALA A 4 -16.98 7.51 -6.98
N ASP A 5 -17.70 6.41 -6.78
CA ASP A 5 -17.87 5.72 -5.49
C ASP A 5 -17.02 4.45 -5.30
N ARG A 6 -16.11 4.12 -6.22
CA ARG A 6 -15.30 2.89 -6.12
C ARG A 6 -13.96 3.12 -5.46
N ILE A 7 -13.70 2.39 -4.38
CA ILE A 7 -12.39 2.32 -3.74
C ILE A 7 -11.50 1.37 -4.57
N ILE A 8 -10.44 1.92 -5.15
CA ILE A 8 -9.48 1.17 -5.98
C ILE A 8 -8.14 0.91 -5.27
N ALA A 9 -7.84 1.67 -4.21
CA ALA A 9 -6.64 1.52 -3.41
C ALA A 9 -6.85 2.11 -2.00
N ILE A 10 -6.06 1.62 -1.06
CA ILE A 10 -5.83 2.26 0.25
C ILE A 10 -4.33 2.31 0.50
N GLY A 11 -3.88 3.25 1.33
CA GLY A 11 -2.46 3.37 1.63
C GLY A 11 -2.14 3.83 3.04
N GLU A 12 -0.96 3.45 3.51
CA GLU A 12 -0.36 3.93 4.76
C GLU A 12 0.90 4.74 4.44
N ALA A 13 0.99 5.95 4.99
CA ALA A 13 2.17 6.80 4.85
C ALA A 13 2.87 7.03 6.18
N LYS A 14 4.19 6.81 6.22
CA LYS A 14 5.02 6.97 7.43
C LYS A 14 6.29 7.78 7.19
N GLY A 15 6.46 8.81 8.02
CA GLY A 15 7.63 9.68 8.09
C GLY A 15 8.67 9.30 9.15
N THR A 16 8.62 8.06 9.66
CA THR A 16 9.50 7.57 10.74
C THR A 16 10.92 7.31 10.26
N THR A 17 11.87 7.21 11.19
CA THR A 17 13.27 6.83 10.93
C THR A 17 13.46 5.33 10.69
N ALA A 18 12.58 4.49 11.22
CA ALA A 18 12.60 3.06 10.97
C ALA A 18 11.96 2.73 9.60
N PRO A 19 12.50 1.74 8.86
CA PRO A 19 11.86 1.23 7.65
C PRO A 19 10.52 0.57 7.97
N MET A 20 9.60 0.57 7.00
CA MET A 20 8.35 -0.19 7.13
C MET A 20 8.63 -1.68 6.93
N ALA A 21 7.95 -2.51 7.73
CA ALA A 21 8.08 -3.96 7.73
C ALA A 21 6.78 -4.63 7.27
N VAL A 22 6.79 -5.96 7.23
CA VAL A 22 5.62 -6.78 6.86
C VAL A 22 4.41 -6.53 7.78
N SER A 23 4.63 -6.13 9.04
CA SER A 23 3.52 -5.86 9.98
C SER A 23 2.64 -4.68 9.56
N GLN A 24 3.21 -3.68 8.88
CA GLN A 24 2.43 -2.58 8.30
C GLN A 24 1.59 -3.04 7.11
N LEU A 25 2.12 -3.95 6.28
CA LEU A 25 1.34 -4.56 5.20
C LEU A 25 0.16 -5.36 5.77
N GLN A 26 0.39 -6.21 6.78
CA GLN A 26 -0.64 -7.00 7.44
C GLN A 26 -1.73 -6.12 8.07
N ARG A 27 -1.34 -5.01 8.69
CA ARG A 27 -2.28 -4.02 9.21
C ARG A 27 -3.15 -3.46 8.09
N LEU A 28 -2.54 -3.08 6.97
CA LEU A 28 -3.28 -2.50 5.84
C LEU A 28 -4.19 -3.55 5.16
N GLU A 29 -3.79 -4.82 5.11
CA GLU A 29 -4.64 -5.93 4.68
C GLU A 29 -5.88 -6.09 5.55
N HIS A 30 -5.70 -6.03 6.87
CA HIS A 30 -6.81 -6.07 7.80
C HIS A 30 -7.78 -4.91 7.54
N LEU A 31 -7.27 -3.68 7.36
CA LEU A 31 -8.09 -2.52 7.03
C LEU A 31 -8.83 -2.67 5.69
N ARG A 32 -8.17 -3.27 4.68
CA ARG A 32 -8.82 -3.57 3.39
C ARG A 32 -10.00 -4.53 3.56
N GLY A 33 -9.89 -5.49 4.48
CA GLY A 33 -10.98 -6.42 4.82
C GLY A 33 -12.19 -5.75 5.47
N LEU A 34 -12.05 -4.53 5.99
CA LEU A 34 -13.13 -3.75 6.59
C LEU A 34 -13.84 -2.82 5.58
N LEU A 35 -13.38 -2.77 4.33
CA LEU A 35 -13.99 -1.91 3.33
C LEU A 35 -15.41 -2.38 2.97
N PRO A 36 -16.39 -1.46 2.80
CA PRO A 36 -17.73 -1.85 2.38
C PRO A 36 -17.72 -2.52 1.00
N SER A 37 -18.23 -3.75 0.91
CA SER A 37 -18.26 -4.52 -0.34
C SER A 37 -18.96 -3.77 -1.49
N ALA A 38 -20.01 -2.99 -1.18
CA ALA A 38 -20.71 -2.16 -2.15
C ALA A 38 -19.84 -1.10 -2.84
N ARG A 39 -18.70 -0.72 -2.25
CA ARG A 39 -17.75 0.25 -2.81
C ARG A 39 -16.51 -0.40 -3.43
N VAL A 40 -16.42 -1.72 -3.39
CA VAL A 40 -15.25 -2.48 -3.84
C VAL A 40 -15.65 -3.41 -4.98
N GLY A 41 -15.40 -2.99 -6.23
CA GLY A 41 -15.66 -3.84 -7.40
C GLY A 41 -14.54 -4.81 -7.76
N ALA A 42 -13.30 -4.53 -7.35
CA ALA A 42 -12.13 -5.40 -7.51
C ALA A 42 -11.22 -5.17 -6.31
N LEU A 43 -10.32 -6.12 -6.06
CA LEU A 43 -9.42 -6.07 -4.93
C LEU A 43 -8.63 -4.74 -4.89
N PRO A 44 -8.84 -3.89 -3.87
CA PRO A 44 -8.14 -2.62 -3.78
C PRO A 44 -6.64 -2.85 -3.58
N LYS A 45 -5.82 -2.06 -4.29
CA LYS A 45 -4.37 -2.05 -4.10
C LYS A 45 -4.00 -1.55 -2.69
N LEU A 46 -2.87 -2.04 -2.20
CA LEU A 46 -2.25 -1.66 -0.94
C LEU A 46 -1.00 -0.83 -1.24
N LEU A 47 -1.01 0.44 -0.85
CA LEU A 47 0.09 1.37 -1.08
C LEU A 47 0.83 1.64 0.24
N LEU A 48 2.13 1.41 0.30
CA LEU A 48 2.95 1.75 1.47
C LEU A 48 3.93 2.86 1.11
N PHE A 49 3.82 4.01 1.78
CA PHE A 49 4.69 5.16 1.58
C PHE A 49 5.66 5.27 2.75
N ALA A 50 6.97 5.20 2.46
CA ALA A 50 8.00 5.21 3.50
C ALA A 50 9.09 6.23 3.22
N ARG A 51 9.34 7.11 4.21
CA ARG A 51 10.51 8.00 4.18
C ARG A 51 11.82 7.23 4.30
N SER A 52 11.86 6.24 5.21
CA SER A 52 13.09 5.50 5.54
C SER A 52 13.17 4.12 4.86
N GLY A 53 12.42 3.93 3.78
CA GLY A 53 12.42 2.70 2.99
C GLY A 53 11.68 1.53 3.65
N PHE A 54 12.00 0.33 3.20
CA PHE A 54 11.31 -0.92 3.50
C PHE A 54 12.30 -2.01 3.92
N THR A 55 11.86 -2.96 4.74
CA THR A 55 12.66 -4.15 5.04
C THR A 55 12.72 -5.09 3.83
N ASP A 56 13.79 -5.89 3.72
CA ASP A 56 13.96 -6.86 2.63
C ASP A 56 12.80 -7.86 2.54
N ASP A 57 12.30 -8.33 3.69
CA ASP A 57 11.13 -9.21 3.75
C ASP A 57 9.89 -8.58 3.12
N LEU A 58 9.69 -7.28 3.34
CA LEU A 58 8.56 -6.55 2.77
C LEU A 58 8.75 -6.37 1.26
N VAL A 59 9.96 -6.05 0.81
CA VAL A 59 10.29 -5.95 -0.63
C VAL A 59 10.05 -7.29 -1.33
N HIS A 60 10.55 -8.39 -0.77
CA HIS A 60 10.37 -9.74 -1.31
C HIS A 60 8.90 -10.19 -1.31
N THR A 61 8.13 -9.76 -0.30
CA THR A 61 6.69 -10.00 -0.24
C THR A 61 5.94 -9.21 -1.32
N ALA A 62 6.26 -7.94 -1.50
CA ALA A 62 5.62 -7.08 -2.49
C ALA A 62 5.97 -7.51 -3.93
N ALA A 63 7.19 -7.96 -4.20
CA ALA A 63 7.62 -8.40 -5.53
C ALA A 63 6.78 -9.56 -6.09
N ARG A 64 6.16 -10.38 -5.21
CA ARG A 64 5.31 -11.51 -5.59
C ARG A 64 3.83 -11.14 -5.67
N ARG A 65 3.49 -9.87 -5.52
CA ARG A 65 2.11 -9.39 -5.35
C ARG A 65 1.80 -8.18 -6.21
N ALA A 66 0.95 -8.38 -7.21
CA ALA A 66 0.47 -7.29 -8.07
C ALA A 66 -0.48 -6.30 -7.37
N ASP A 67 -0.99 -6.64 -6.17
CA ASP A 67 -1.88 -5.80 -5.39
C ASP A 67 -1.15 -4.90 -4.37
N VAL A 68 0.18 -4.95 -4.29
CA VAL A 68 1.00 -4.17 -3.35
C VAL A 68 1.93 -3.26 -4.12
N GLU A 69 1.96 -1.98 -3.75
CA GLU A 69 2.98 -1.04 -4.23
C GLU A 69 3.75 -0.42 -3.08
N LEU A 70 5.07 -0.44 -3.21
CA LEU A 70 6.00 0.25 -2.33
C LEU A 70 6.37 1.60 -2.96
N VAL A 71 6.24 2.67 -2.18
CA VAL A 71 6.56 4.04 -2.58
C VAL A 71 7.57 4.60 -1.59
N ASP A 72 8.85 4.48 -1.93
CA ASP A 72 9.92 5.10 -1.13
C ASP A 72 10.01 6.61 -1.40
N ILE A 73 10.92 7.26 -0.68
CA ILE A 73 11.18 8.70 -0.82
C ILE A 73 11.66 9.07 -2.22
N GLY A 74 12.38 8.19 -2.92
CA GLY A 74 12.84 8.42 -4.28
C GLY A 74 11.67 8.49 -5.26
N ARG A 75 10.75 7.52 -5.19
CA ARG A 75 9.53 7.47 -6.02
C ARG A 75 8.56 8.61 -5.68
N LEU A 76 8.48 9.02 -4.41
CA LEU A 76 7.66 10.14 -3.94
C LEU A 76 8.07 11.49 -4.57
N TYR A 77 9.37 11.75 -4.68
CA TYR A 77 9.89 13.02 -5.21
C TYR A 77 10.25 12.97 -6.70
N GLY A 78 10.61 11.79 -7.22
CA GLY A 78 11.00 11.59 -8.62
C GLY A 78 9.83 11.34 -9.56
N GLY A 79 8.65 10.97 -9.03
CA GLY A 79 7.59 10.42 -9.87
C GLY A 79 7.99 9.05 -10.45
N ALA A 80 7.09 8.50 -11.27
CA ALA A 80 7.32 7.27 -12.03
C ALA A 80 7.50 7.62 -13.51
#